data_AF-A0A1F4C5Z7-F1
#
_entry.id   AF-A0A1F4C5Z7-F1
#
_cell.length_a   1.000
_cell.length_b   1.000
_cell.length_c   1.000
_cell.angle_alpha   90.00
_cell.angle_beta   90.00
_cell.angle_gamma   90.00
#
_symmetry.space_group_name_H-M   'P 1'
#
loop_
_entity.id
_entity.type
_entity.pdbx_description
1 polymer ?
#
loop_
_entity_poly.entity_id
_entity_poly.type
_entity_poly.pdbx_seq_one_letter_code
_entity_poly.pdbx_strand_id
1 'polypeptide(L)'
;MARNDSHIMATPNANTIALTMLTLVTALPLFVLGEKLAANQGFGFDGVFFGPMTADFYGALNEISQYRLQRLLPSAILYHLYWSFGVPFTAQSIVTGYVLLNVTALAAGSFVWSRIADHLGMSQTAKWLGGIALIGNFASLKMLSYYPVLMDGSAFLLGLMALHSWLRGRALLLHVVTIITVFAWQTAWIYCVPLLIFGRRERAAGGEGNRILAAAAGGLSAILFVGVLLMHPAIRSSPAILIQPYTAISVFIACTWLALGVRELVQAFPLRGVVHDFHRTLINCGATVFTVALIVLILNKAPSAPNEYSMSFAEQLPDLLSRAIQQPGIFALCLVIYFGPIASLALWRWRSVSEFAASMGPGMPIFLGMSLVMALNSESRHLVFIFPFVVALTIKVLDARPITPATVLLFLALSLALSRVWLPIGNPPGTAYWMNFGPWWTFPVYFMNLILAIGTSVIATLMFRSKLLRR
;
A
#
# COMPACT_ATOMS: atom_id res chain seq x y z
N MET A 1 -23.86 15.31 -17.02
CA MET A 1 -22.94 15.48 -18.16
C MET A 1 -22.18 14.18 -18.38
N ALA A 2 -22.60 13.37 -19.35
CA ALA A 2 -21.77 12.26 -19.82
C ALA A 2 -20.60 12.88 -20.61
N ARG A 3 -19.40 12.93 -20.01
CA ARG A 3 -18.20 13.21 -20.80
C ARG A 3 -18.14 12.12 -21.87
N ASN A 4 -18.07 12.53 -23.14
CA ASN A 4 -18.00 11.62 -24.26
C ASN A 4 -16.76 10.72 -24.08
N ASP A 5 -16.96 9.48 -23.64
CA ASP A 5 -15.88 8.55 -23.30
C ASP A 5 -15.13 8.06 -24.56
N SER A 6 -15.41 8.59 -25.75
CA SER A 6 -14.80 8.20 -27.03
C SER A 6 -13.28 8.43 -27.11
N HIS A 7 -12.64 9.08 -26.14
CA HIS A 7 -11.17 9.12 -26.01
C HIS A 7 -10.55 7.81 -25.44
N ILE A 8 -11.17 6.65 -25.71
CA ILE A 8 -10.86 5.36 -25.07
C ILE A 8 -9.41 4.88 -25.28
N MET A 9 -8.66 5.40 -26.26
CA MET A 9 -7.22 5.15 -26.39
C MET A 9 -6.48 6.37 -26.93
N ALA A 10 -6.53 7.50 -26.23
CA ALA A 10 -5.55 8.55 -26.51
C ALA A 10 -4.14 7.94 -26.39
N THR A 11 -3.34 8.08 -27.46
CA THR A 11 -1.97 7.61 -27.52
C THR A 11 -1.20 8.12 -26.29
N PRO A 12 -0.35 7.30 -25.65
CA PRO A 12 0.45 7.75 -24.52
C PRO A 12 1.21 9.03 -24.90
N ASN A 13 1.08 10.08 -24.09
CA ASN A 13 1.88 11.29 -24.30
C ASN A 13 3.36 10.98 -24.03
N ALA A 14 4.25 11.81 -24.58
CA ALA A 14 5.70 11.64 -24.45
C ALA A 14 6.16 11.53 -22.98
N ASN A 15 5.48 12.21 -22.06
CA ASN A 15 5.79 12.15 -20.64
C ASN A 15 5.46 10.80 -19.99
N THR A 16 4.36 10.16 -20.38
CA THR A 16 4.03 8.80 -19.94
C THR A 16 5.13 7.83 -20.38
N ILE A 17 5.55 7.92 -21.66
CA ILE A 17 6.63 7.09 -22.20
C ILE A 17 7.94 7.37 -21.44
N ALA A 18 8.29 8.65 -21.25
CA ALA A 18 9.51 9.04 -20.55
C ALA A 18 9.54 8.53 -19.10
N LEU A 19 8.46 8.64 -18.34
CA LEU A 19 8.41 8.13 -16.97
C LEU A 19 8.55 6.60 -16.94
N THR A 20 7.82 5.87 -17.79
CA THR A 20 7.93 4.41 -17.88
C THR A 20 9.34 3.96 -18.29
N MET A 21 9.94 4.62 -19.29
CA MET A 21 11.29 4.30 -19.74
C MET A 21 12.33 4.63 -18.67
N LEU A 22 12.20 5.76 -17.96
CA LEU A 22 13.07 6.10 -16.84
C LEU A 22 12.96 5.04 -15.73
N THR A 23 11.75 4.58 -15.39
CA THR A 23 11.56 3.49 -14.43
C THR A 23 12.27 2.22 -14.88
N LEU A 24 12.13 1.83 -16.16
CA LEU A 24 12.81 0.65 -16.69
C LEU A 24 14.34 0.79 -16.63
N VAL A 25 14.86 1.91 -17.11
CA VAL A 25 16.32 2.18 -17.17
C VAL A 25 16.94 2.27 -15.78
N THR A 26 16.19 2.71 -14.77
CA THR A 26 16.68 2.80 -13.39
C THR A 26 16.48 1.50 -12.60
N ALA A 27 15.30 0.87 -12.71
CA ALA A 27 14.98 -0.33 -11.96
C ALA A 27 15.71 -1.56 -12.51
N LEU A 28 15.86 -1.72 -13.83
CA LEU A 28 16.45 -2.94 -14.39
C LEU A 28 17.90 -3.17 -13.93
N PRO A 29 18.84 -2.21 -14.06
CA PRO A 29 20.22 -2.43 -13.58
C PRO A 29 20.26 -2.64 -12.07
N LEU A 30 19.47 -1.87 -11.32
CA LEU A 30 19.38 -1.99 -9.86
C LEU A 30 18.90 -3.39 -9.45
N PHE A 31 17.91 -3.94 -10.14
CA PHE A 31 17.31 -5.21 -9.77
C PHE A 31 18.15 -6.40 -10.24
N VAL A 32 18.84 -6.28 -11.38
CA VAL A 32 19.69 -7.36 -11.91
C VAL A 32 21.04 -7.38 -11.19
N LEU A 33 21.66 -6.22 -10.97
CA LEU A 33 23.02 -6.12 -10.42
C LEU A 33 23.05 -5.86 -8.91
N GLY A 34 21.96 -5.35 -8.34
CA GLY A 34 21.88 -5.07 -6.91
C GLY A 34 21.89 -6.33 -6.06
N GLU A 35 22.29 -6.17 -4.80
CA GLU A 35 22.31 -7.25 -3.81
C GLU A 35 20.97 -7.99 -3.72
N LYS A 36 21.07 -9.27 -3.38
CA LYS A 36 19.94 -10.18 -3.18
C LYS A 36 20.10 -10.86 -1.83
N LEU A 37 19.00 -11.06 -1.14
CA LEU A 37 18.94 -11.83 0.09
C LEU A 37 19.34 -13.29 -0.19
N ALA A 38 20.52 -13.78 0.23
CA ALA A 38 20.92 -15.18 -0.06
C ALA A 38 20.38 -16.22 0.92
N ALA A 39 19.59 -15.82 1.91
CA ALA A 39 18.89 -16.78 2.75
C ALA A 39 18.06 -17.74 1.86
N ASN A 40 18.11 -19.04 2.17
CA ASN A 40 17.38 -20.09 1.46
C ASN A 40 17.59 -20.05 -0.07
N GLN A 41 18.85 -20.04 -0.53
CA GLN A 41 19.21 -20.04 -1.96
C GLN A 41 18.73 -18.81 -2.74
N GLY A 42 18.54 -17.67 -2.08
CA GLY A 42 18.02 -16.46 -2.73
C GLY A 42 16.52 -16.25 -2.53
N PHE A 43 15.81 -17.24 -1.96
CA PHE A 43 14.37 -17.14 -1.75
C PHE A 43 13.99 -16.27 -0.55
N GLY A 44 14.88 -16.08 0.43
CA GLY A 44 14.56 -15.35 1.64
C GLY A 44 13.71 -16.15 2.64
N PHE A 45 13.00 -15.45 3.51
CA PHE A 45 12.15 -16.01 4.58
C PHE A 45 10.84 -16.58 3.99
N ASP A 46 9.79 -15.77 3.86
CA ASP A 46 8.52 -16.09 3.17
C ASP A 46 8.71 -16.74 1.78
N GLY A 47 9.73 -16.32 1.02
CA GLY A 47 9.95 -16.84 -0.33
C GLY A 47 10.42 -18.29 -0.38
N VAL A 48 10.85 -18.87 0.75
CA VAL A 48 11.16 -20.32 0.85
C VAL A 48 9.97 -21.20 0.46
N PHE A 49 8.75 -20.67 0.54
CA PHE A 49 7.54 -21.35 0.08
C PHE A 49 7.24 -21.07 -1.40
N PHE A 50 7.42 -19.83 -1.85
CA PHE A 50 7.07 -19.42 -3.20
C PHE A 50 8.06 -19.92 -4.27
N GLY A 51 9.34 -20.07 -3.91
CA GLY A 51 10.35 -20.66 -4.78
C GLY A 51 9.99 -22.09 -5.22
N PRO A 52 9.88 -23.05 -4.28
CA PRO A 52 9.46 -24.42 -4.59
C PRO A 52 8.07 -24.49 -5.25
N MET A 53 7.13 -23.67 -4.82
CA MET A 53 5.80 -23.56 -5.48
C MET A 53 5.91 -23.11 -6.94
N THR A 54 6.89 -22.30 -7.30
CA THR A 54 7.13 -21.93 -8.70
C THR A 54 7.75 -23.08 -9.49
N ALA A 55 8.51 -23.98 -8.85
CA ALA A 55 9.12 -25.13 -9.49
C ALA A 55 8.12 -26.28 -9.73
N ASP A 56 7.24 -26.54 -8.75
CA ASP A 56 6.20 -27.56 -8.81
C ASP A 56 4.85 -26.97 -8.40
N PHE A 57 4.26 -26.17 -9.30
CA PHE A 57 3.05 -25.42 -9.01
C PHE A 57 1.86 -26.33 -8.70
N TYR A 58 1.62 -27.34 -9.52
CA TYR A 58 0.48 -28.24 -9.34
C TYR A 58 0.65 -29.19 -8.15
N GLY A 59 1.87 -29.64 -7.84
CA GLY A 59 2.13 -30.38 -6.62
C GLY A 59 1.86 -29.52 -5.38
N ALA A 60 2.33 -28.28 -5.38
CA ALA A 60 2.13 -27.34 -4.27
C ALA A 60 0.65 -27.00 -4.01
N LEU A 61 -0.24 -27.07 -5.02
CA LEU A 61 -1.67 -26.84 -4.85
C LEU A 61 -2.35 -27.90 -3.96
N ASN A 62 -1.80 -29.11 -3.88
CA ASN A 62 -2.36 -30.16 -3.04
C ASN A 62 -2.11 -29.94 -1.54
N GLU A 63 -1.11 -29.13 -1.20
CA GLU A 63 -0.67 -28.89 0.19
C GLU A 63 -0.86 -27.42 0.62
N ILE A 64 -1.65 -26.65 -0.15
CA ILE A 64 -1.71 -25.20 0.03
C ILE A 64 -2.67 -24.79 1.15
N SER A 65 -2.19 -24.06 2.14
CA SER A 65 -3.07 -23.39 3.09
C SER A 65 -3.81 -22.20 2.46
N GLN A 66 -4.89 -21.78 3.11
CA GLN A 66 -5.61 -20.56 2.74
C GLN A 66 -4.71 -19.31 2.68
N TYR A 67 -3.74 -19.21 3.59
CA TYR A 67 -2.76 -18.12 3.61
C TYR A 67 -1.89 -18.10 2.35
N ARG A 68 -1.42 -19.28 1.92
CA ARG A 68 -0.58 -19.42 0.72
C ARG A 68 -1.38 -19.33 -0.57
N LEU A 69 -2.63 -19.81 -0.57
CA LEU A 69 -3.56 -19.67 -1.70
C LEU A 69 -3.70 -18.21 -2.14
N GLN A 70 -3.64 -17.30 -1.17
CA GLN A 70 -3.76 -15.87 -1.41
C GLN A 70 -2.49 -15.19 -1.95
N ARG A 71 -1.45 -15.98 -2.27
CA ARG A 71 -0.13 -15.53 -2.74
C ARG A 71 0.38 -16.39 -3.91
N LEU A 72 -0.55 -17.01 -4.64
CA LEU A 72 -0.25 -17.90 -5.76
C LEU A 72 0.17 -17.20 -7.05
N LEU A 73 -0.36 -16.00 -7.30
CA LEU A 73 -0.39 -15.43 -8.65
C LEU A 73 1.00 -15.28 -9.28
N PRO A 74 2.02 -14.71 -8.59
CA PRO A 74 3.37 -14.63 -9.15
C PRO A 74 4.01 -15.98 -9.47
N SER A 75 3.86 -16.96 -8.57
CA SER A 75 4.40 -18.31 -8.77
C SER A 75 3.75 -18.99 -9.98
N ALA A 76 2.43 -18.84 -10.14
CA ALA A 76 1.68 -19.37 -11.26
C ALA A 76 2.14 -18.78 -12.61
N ILE A 77 2.30 -17.45 -12.66
CA ILE A 77 2.79 -16.75 -13.87
C ILE A 77 4.17 -17.29 -14.26
N LEU A 78 5.10 -17.36 -13.31
CA LEU A 78 6.47 -17.82 -13.59
C LEU A 78 6.52 -19.30 -13.97
N TYR A 79 5.74 -20.16 -13.30
CA TYR A 79 5.64 -21.58 -13.65
C TYR A 79 5.24 -21.76 -15.11
N HIS A 80 4.15 -21.10 -15.53
CA HIS A 80 3.65 -21.22 -16.90
C HIS A 80 4.60 -20.61 -17.93
N LEU A 81 5.27 -19.50 -17.61
CA LEU A 81 6.30 -18.95 -18.49
C LEU A 81 7.48 -19.92 -18.64
N TYR A 82 7.97 -20.49 -17.54
CA TYR A 82 9.16 -21.35 -17.58
C TYR A 82 8.86 -22.65 -18.32
N TRP A 83 7.70 -23.23 -18.07
CA TRP A 83 7.21 -24.39 -18.80
C TRP A 83 7.08 -24.09 -20.31
N SER A 84 6.47 -22.95 -20.68
CA SER A 84 6.22 -22.60 -22.09
C SER A 84 7.51 -22.32 -22.87
N PHE A 85 8.53 -21.76 -22.21
CA PHE A 85 9.80 -21.38 -22.84
C PHE A 85 10.94 -22.37 -22.57
N GLY A 86 10.68 -23.49 -21.87
CA GLY A 86 11.71 -24.48 -21.52
C GLY A 86 12.80 -23.94 -20.59
N VAL A 87 12.49 -22.94 -19.75
CA VAL A 87 13.44 -22.39 -18.77
C VAL A 87 13.57 -23.37 -17.60
N PRO A 88 14.80 -23.76 -17.21
CA PRO A 88 14.98 -24.71 -16.12
C PRO A 88 14.58 -24.09 -14.78
N PHE A 89 13.85 -24.86 -13.96
CA PHE A 89 13.38 -24.49 -12.62
C PHE A 89 14.49 -24.54 -11.55
N THR A 90 15.59 -23.80 -11.76
CA THR A 90 16.64 -23.63 -10.75
C THR A 90 16.30 -22.47 -9.81
N ALA A 91 16.83 -22.47 -8.58
CA ALA A 91 16.65 -21.35 -7.65
C ALA A 91 17.07 -20.00 -8.25
N GLN A 92 18.23 -19.98 -8.94
CA GLN A 92 18.73 -18.78 -9.62
C GLN A 92 17.78 -18.32 -10.74
N SER A 93 17.29 -19.24 -11.57
CA SER A 93 16.29 -18.93 -12.59
C SER A 93 15.05 -18.33 -11.92
N ILE A 94 14.50 -18.96 -10.89
CA ILE A 94 13.27 -18.51 -10.23
C ILE A 94 13.44 -17.11 -9.62
N VAL A 95 14.52 -16.86 -8.87
CA VAL A 95 14.84 -15.53 -8.32
C VAL A 95 14.93 -14.48 -9.43
N THR A 96 15.56 -14.81 -10.56
CA THR A 96 15.64 -13.93 -11.73
C THR A 96 14.26 -13.67 -12.34
N GLY A 97 13.39 -14.67 -12.39
CA GLY A 97 12.00 -14.52 -12.85
C GLY A 97 11.21 -13.54 -11.98
N TYR A 98 11.32 -13.65 -10.66
CA TYR A 98 10.70 -12.71 -9.72
C TYR A 98 11.26 -11.29 -9.86
N VAL A 99 12.58 -11.16 -10.07
CA VAL A 99 13.22 -9.87 -10.39
C VAL A 99 12.58 -9.24 -11.62
N LEU A 100 12.47 -9.98 -12.72
CA LEU A 100 11.87 -9.48 -13.97
C LEU A 100 10.38 -9.14 -13.80
N LEU A 101 9.65 -9.94 -13.02
CA LEU A 101 8.25 -9.68 -12.70
C LEU A 101 8.09 -8.37 -11.91
N ASN A 102 8.95 -8.11 -10.91
CA ASN A 102 8.90 -6.88 -10.14
C ASN A 102 9.29 -5.64 -10.97
N VAL A 103 10.31 -5.75 -11.84
CA VAL A 103 10.65 -4.67 -12.79
C VAL A 103 9.48 -4.38 -13.72
N THR A 104 8.84 -5.43 -14.25
CA THR A 104 7.67 -5.31 -15.11
C THR A 104 6.51 -4.65 -14.36
N ALA A 105 6.27 -5.04 -13.10
CA ALA A 105 5.24 -4.45 -12.26
C ALA A 105 5.48 -2.95 -12.00
N LEU A 106 6.73 -2.53 -11.75
CA LEU A 106 7.07 -1.11 -11.58
C LEU A 106 6.90 -0.32 -12.89
N ALA A 107 7.30 -0.88 -14.03
CA ALA A 107 7.17 -0.23 -15.33
C ALA A 107 5.69 -0.09 -15.75
N ALA A 108 4.91 -1.16 -15.65
CA ALA A 108 3.47 -1.16 -15.87
C ALA A 108 2.78 -0.22 -14.87
N GLY A 109 3.21 -0.22 -13.61
CA GLY A 109 2.71 0.69 -12.58
C GLY A 109 2.96 2.15 -12.94
N SER A 110 4.15 2.50 -13.45
CA SER A 110 4.49 3.86 -13.90
C SER A 110 3.60 4.33 -15.06
N PHE A 111 3.30 3.41 -15.98
CA PHE A 111 2.38 3.67 -17.09
C PHE A 111 0.96 3.94 -16.55
N VAL A 112 0.43 3.04 -15.71
CA VAL A 112 -0.91 3.19 -15.11
C VAL A 112 -1.01 4.45 -14.26
N TRP A 113 0.03 4.76 -13.48
CA TRP A 113 0.14 6.01 -12.72
C TRP A 113 -0.01 7.23 -13.61
N SER A 114 0.70 7.27 -14.75
CA SER A 114 0.60 8.40 -15.67
C SER A 114 -0.83 8.59 -16.19
N ARG A 115 -1.56 7.48 -16.44
CA ARG A 115 -2.98 7.52 -16.82
C ARG A 115 -3.88 7.99 -15.69
N ILE A 116 -3.58 7.60 -14.44
CA ILE A 116 -4.27 8.11 -13.25
C ILE A 116 -4.06 9.62 -13.11
N ALA A 117 -2.82 10.09 -13.25
CA ALA A 117 -2.47 11.50 -13.16
C ALA A 117 -3.17 12.34 -14.25
N ASP A 118 -3.18 11.86 -15.50
CA ASP A 118 -3.93 12.48 -16.60
C ASP A 118 -5.43 12.55 -16.30
N HIS A 119 -6.00 11.45 -15.79
CA HIS A 119 -7.43 11.37 -15.48
C HIS A 119 -7.83 12.25 -14.29
N LEU A 120 -6.92 12.46 -13.34
CA LEU A 120 -7.09 13.41 -12.24
C LEU A 120 -6.78 14.86 -12.65
N GLY A 121 -6.38 15.09 -13.92
CA GLY A 121 -6.00 16.41 -14.42
C GLY A 121 -4.86 17.02 -13.61
N MET A 122 -3.83 16.24 -13.33
CA MET A 122 -2.64 16.72 -12.64
C MET A 122 -1.71 17.47 -13.60
N SER A 123 -1.00 18.48 -13.09
CA SER A 123 0.09 19.11 -13.83
C SER A 123 1.21 18.12 -14.16
N GLN A 124 2.06 18.47 -15.13
CA GLN A 124 3.17 17.59 -15.51
C GLN A 124 4.20 17.43 -14.38
N THR A 125 4.45 18.49 -13.60
CA THR A 125 5.36 18.42 -12.44
C THR A 125 4.76 17.58 -11.31
N ALA A 126 3.44 17.66 -11.06
CA ALA A 126 2.76 16.77 -10.13
C ALA A 126 2.81 15.30 -10.56
N LYS A 127 2.64 15.01 -11.86
CA LYS A 127 2.78 13.66 -12.41
C LYS A 127 4.17 13.08 -12.13
N TRP A 128 5.23 13.86 -12.38
CA TRP A 128 6.60 13.46 -12.06
C TRP A 128 6.82 13.27 -10.56
N LEU A 129 6.35 14.21 -9.73
CA LEU A 129 6.45 14.12 -8.28
C LEU A 129 5.79 12.85 -7.74
N GLY A 130 4.58 12.51 -8.22
CA GLY A 130 3.91 11.29 -7.81
C GLY A 130 4.56 10.02 -8.34
N GLY A 131 5.15 10.05 -9.55
CA GLY A 131 5.95 8.95 -10.07
C GLY A 131 7.17 8.68 -9.18
N ILE A 132 7.89 9.74 -8.80
CA ILE A 132 9.00 9.67 -7.85
C ILE A 132 8.52 9.18 -6.48
N ALA A 133 7.38 9.64 -5.99
CA ALA A 133 6.82 9.18 -4.72
C ALA A 133 6.52 7.68 -4.70
N LEU A 134 5.97 7.13 -5.80
CA LEU A 134 5.65 5.71 -5.91
C LEU A 134 6.90 4.83 -6.03
N ILE A 135 7.92 5.30 -6.75
CA ILE A 135 9.04 4.46 -7.19
C ILE A 135 10.29 4.74 -6.37
N GLY A 136 10.61 6.00 -6.08
CA GLY A 136 11.81 6.45 -5.37
C GLY A 136 11.70 6.31 -3.85
N ASN A 137 11.30 5.17 -3.34
CA ASN A 137 11.22 4.89 -1.91
C ASN A 137 11.82 3.51 -1.60
N PHE A 138 11.93 3.17 -0.31
CA PHE A 138 12.53 1.91 0.13
C PHE A 138 11.72 0.71 -0.37
N ALA A 139 10.39 0.77 -0.30
CA ALA A 139 9.50 -0.28 -0.77
C ALA A 139 9.79 -0.68 -2.22
N SER A 140 9.86 0.31 -3.12
CA SER A 140 9.98 0.07 -4.55
C SER A 140 11.42 -0.14 -5.02
N LEU A 141 12.37 0.72 -4.62
CA LEU A 141 13.76 0.59 -5.11
C LEU A 141 14.54 -0.50 -4.39
N LYS A 142 14.39 -0.61 -3.07
CA LYS A 142 15.26 -1.48 -2.26
C LYS A 142 14.62 -2.82 -1.93
N MET A 143 13.40 -2.83 -1.43
CA MET A 143 12.76 -4.07 -0.97
C MET A 143 12.48 -5.02 -2.13
N LEU A 144 11.85 -4.54 -3.22
CA LEU A 144 11.53 -5.39 -4.38
C LEU A 144 12.77 -5.93 -5.11
N SER A 145 13.90 -5.23 -5.03
CA SER A 145 15.16 -5.64 -5.64
C SER A 145 15.96 -6.58 -4.75
N TYR A 146 16.02 -6.30 -3.44
CA TYR A 146 16.79 -7.08 -2.47
C TYR A 146 16.09 -8.39 -2.11
N TYR A 147 14.77 -8.37 -1.97
CA TYR A 147 13.96 -9.53 -1.61
C TYR A 147 12.87 -9.77 -2.66
N PRO A 148 13.26 -10.27 -3.85
CA PRO A 148 12.37 -10.28 -5.02
C PRO A 148 11.27 -11.34 -4.96
N VAL A 149 11.50 -12.46 -4.26
CA VAL A 149 10.59 -13.62 -4.19
C VAL A 149 9.45 -13.36 -3.19
N LEU A 150 8.69 -12.30 -3.46
CA LEU A 150 7.59 -11.80 -2.65
C LEU A 150 6.46 -11.29 -3.55
N MET A 151 5.35 -10.88 -2.92
CA MET A 151 4.12 -10.49 -3.62
C MET A 151 3.94 -8.96 -3.73
N ASP A 152 4.83 -8.18 -3.12
CA ASP A 152 4.71 -6.74 -2.94
C ASP A 152 4.63 -6.01 -4.31
N GLY A 153 5.41 -6.43 -5.30
CA GLY A 153 5.37 -5.84 -6.65
C GLY A 153 4.03 -6.04 -7.35
N SER A 154 3.45 -7.24 -7.20
CA SER A 154 2.11 -7.54 -7.75
C SER A 154 1.02 -6.77 -7.01
N ALA A 155 1.08 -6.70 -5.67
CA ALA A 155 0.15 -5.92 -4.86
C ALA A 155 0.19 -4.43 -5.22
N PHE A 156 1.39 -3.88 -5.45
CA PHE A 156 1.58 -2.50 -5.89
C PHE A 156 0.88 -2.22 -7.24
N LEU A 157 1.13 -3.06 -8.25
CA LEU A 157 0.52 -2.91 -9.57
C LEU A 157 -1.00 -3.06 -9.50
N LEU A 158 -1.51 -4.06 -8.77
CA LEU A 158 -2.94 -4.27 -8.61
C LEU A 158 -3.61 -3.12 -7.86
N GLY A 159 -2.93 -2.48 -6.91
CA GLY A 159 -3.40 -1.25 -6.25
C GLY A 159 -3.60 -0.11 -7.25
N LEU A 160 -2.62 0.12 -8.13
CA LEU A 160 -2.74 1.10 -9.22
C LEU A 160 -3.86 0.73 -10.20
N MET A 161 -3.99 -0.54 -10.58
CA MET A 161 -5.05 -0.99 -11.48
C MET A 161 -6.44 -0.83 -10.85
N ALA A 162 -6.60 -1.14 -9.56
CA ALA A 162 -7.84 -0.94 -8.82
C ALA A 162 -8.21 0.55 -8.78
N LEU A 163 -7.26 1.41 -8.42
CA LEU A 163 -7.46 2.87 -8.41
C LEU A 163 -7.85 3.39 -9.80
N HIS A 164 -7.11 3.01 -10.84
CA HIS A 164 -7.40 3.43 -12.20
C HIS A 164 -8.80 2.97 -12.66
N SER A 165 -9.15 1.71 -12.40
CA SER A 165 -10.45 1.14 -12.77
C SER A 165 -11.60 1.86 -12.08
N TRP A 166 -11.46 2.09 -10.77
CA TRP A 166 -12.43 2.84 -9.98
C TRP A 166 -12.55 4.29 -10.46
N LEU A 167 -11.42 4.97 -10.68
CA LEU A 167 -11.40 6.35 -11.16
C LEU A 167 -12.05 6.49 -12.54
N ARG A 168 -11.94 5.49 -13.42
CA ARG A 168 -12.57 5.49 -14.74
C ARG A 168 -14.02 4.99 -14.73
N GLY A 169 -14.58 4.66 -13.56
CA GLY A 169 -15.93 4.11 -13.46
C GLY A 169 -16.09 2.73 -14.10
N ARG A 170 -14.98 2.00 -14.32
CA ARG A 170 -14.96 0.69 -14.97
C ARG A 170 -15.19 -0.42 -13.95
N ALA A 171 -16.43 -0.56 -13.49
CA ALA A 171 -16.82 -1.49 -12.42
C ALA A 171 -16.43 -2.95 -12.73
N LEU A 172 -16.67 -3.42 -13.96
CA LEU A 172 -16.28 -4.77 -14.38
C LEU A 172 -14.77 -5.02 -14.22
N LEU A 173 -13.95 -4.07 -14.67
CA LEU A 173 -12.50 -4.18 -14.53
C LEU A 173 -12.09 -4.17 -13.04
N LEU A 174 -12.75 -3.37 -12.21
CA LEU A 174 -12.51 -3.36 -10.77
C LEU A 174 -12.90 -4.71 -10.13
N HIS A 175 -13.99 -5.36 -10.55
CA HIS A 175 -14.35 -6.71 -10.10
C HIS A 175 -13.27 -7.74 -10.49
N VAL A 176 -12.82 -7.71 -11.75
CA VAL A 176 -11.74 -8.59 -12.23
C VAL A 176 -10.46 -8.38 -11.41
N VAL A 177 -10.04 -7.13 -11.21
CA VAL A 177 -8.88 -6.81 -10.36
C VAL A 177 -9.09 -7.31 -8.93
N THR A 178 -10.29 -7.17 -8.38
CA THR A 178 -10.63 -7.64 -7.01
C THR A 178 -10.56 -9.16 -6.87
N ILE A 179 -10.92 -9.92 -7.92
CA ILE A 179 -10.77 -11.37 -7.91
C ILE A 179 -9.29 -11.75 -8.02
N ILE A 180 -8.54 -11.09 -8.91
CA ILE A 180 -7.10 -11.34 -9.08
C ILE A 180 -6.32 -11.03 -7.79
N THR A 181 -6.69 -9.97 -7.06
CA THR A 181 -6.00 -9.60 -5.82
C THR A 181 -6.11 -10.66 -4.73
N VAL A 182 -7.13 -11.52 -4.75
CA VAL A 182 -7.24 -12.66 -3.84
C VAL A 182 -6.01 -13.54 -3.91
N PHE A 183 -5.45 -13.76 -5.10
CA PHE A 183 -4.31 -14.64 -5.33
C PHE A 183 -2.96 -13.95 -5.23
N ALA A 184 -2.93 -12.63 -5.04
CA ALA A 184 -1.69 -11.87 -4.93
C ALA A 184 -1.47 -11.31 -3.52
N TRP A 185 -2.53 -10.88 -2.85
CA TRP A 185 -2.43 -10.19 -1.57
C TRP A 185 -3.68 -10.38 -0.70
N GLN A 186 -3.50 -11.07 0.43
CA GLN A 186 -4.55 -11.49 1.36
C GLN A 186 -5.61 -10.44 1.70
N THR A 187 -5.21 -9.18 1.93
CA THR A 187 -6.13 -8.12 2.36
C THR A 187 -6.62 -7.22 1.21
N ALA A 188 -6.05 -7.32 0.01
CA ALA A 188 -6.29 -6.37 -1.06
C ALA A 188 -7.76 -6.36 -1.54
N TRP A 189 -8.38 -7.54 -1.67
CA TRP A 189 -9.77 -7.65 -2.11
C TRP A 189 -10.76 -7.01 -1.12
N ILE A 190 -10.45 -7.05 0.19
CA ILE A 190 -11.28 -6.45 1.24
C ILE A 190 -11.37 -4.93 1.04
N TYR A 191 -10.26 -4.28 0.66
CA TYR A 191 -10.27 -2.85 0.39
C TYR A 191 -11.03 -2.47 -0.89
N CYS A 192 -11.11 -3.36 -1.87
CA CYS A 192 -11.89 -3.09 -3.09
C CYS A 192 -13.41 -3.05 -2.84
N VAL A 193 -13.90 -3.75 -1.81
CA VAL A 193 -15.34 -3.84 -1.49
C VAL A 193 -16.02 -2.47 -1.38
N PRO A 194 -15.56 -1.51 -0.56
CA PRO A 194 -16.19 -0.19 -0.50
C PRO A 194 -16.12 0.57 -1.84
N LEU A 195 -15.07 0.37 -2.63
CA LEU A 195 -14.93 0.99 -3.95
C LEU A 195 -15.95 0.43 -4.96
N LEU A 196 -16.20 -0.87 -4.91
CA LEU A 196 -17.20 -1.56 -5.73
C LEU A 196 -18.63 -1.14 -5.36
N ILE A 197 -18.97 -1.18 -4.08
CA ILE A 197 -20.31 -0.83 -3.57
C ILE A 197 -20.66 0.61 -3.97
N PHE A 198 -19.77 1.55 -3.68
CA PHE A 198 -20.11 2.96 -3.80
C PHE A 198 -19.79 3.58 -5.17
N GLY A 199 -18.95 2.93 -5.99
CA GLY A 199 -18.51 3.44 -7.29
C GLY A 199 -17.85 4.83 -7.21
N ARG A 200 -17.29 5.33 -8.30
CA ARG A 200 -16.85 6.74 -8.37
C ARG A 200 -18.04 7.65 -8.60
N ARG A 201 -18.08 8.78 -7.88
CA ARG A 201 -19.05 9.85 -8.12
C ARG A 201 -18.34 11.19 -7.99
N GLU A 202 -18.43 12.03 -9.01
CA GLU A 202 -18.01 13.43 -8.86
C GLU A 202 -19.11 14.17 -8.14
N ARG A 203 -18.80 14.77 -6.98
CA ARG A 203 -19.72 15.65 -6.27
C ARG A 203 -19.04 16.97 -5.95
N ALA A 204 -19.85 18.02 -5.90
CA ALA A 204 -19.43 19.26 -5.29
C ALA A 204 -18.98 18.96 -3.85
N ALA A 205 -17.70 19.20 -3.56
CA ALA A 205 -17.19 19.17 -2.20
C ALA A 205 -17.96 20.23 -1.38
N GLY A 206 -18.44 19.88 -0.18
CA GLY A 206 -19.10 20.87 0.68
C GLY A 206 -20.31 20.42 1.48
N GLY A 207 -20.47 19.13 1.78
CA GLY A 207 -21.39 18.75 2.86
C GLY A 207 -20.83 19.27 4.19
N GLU A 208 -21.61 20.06 4.94
CA GLU A 208 -21.27 20.36 6.34
C GLU A 208 -21.29 19.04 7.14
N GLY A 209 -20.11 18.46 7.34
CA GLY A 209 -19.96 17.28 8.17
C GLY A 209 -20.40 17.54 9.59
N ASN A 210 -21.10 16.57 10.19
CA ASN A 210 -21.49 16.65 11.60
C ASN A 210 -20.25 16.45 12.48
N ARG A 211 -19.73 17.55 13.04
CA ARG A 211 -18.53 17.55 13.90
C ARG A 211 -18.68 16.65 15.13
N ILE A 212 -19.90 16.56 15.68
CA ILE A 212 -20.18 15.71 16.86
C ILE A 212 -20.07 14.24 16.45
N LEU A 213 -20.69 13.86 15.33
CA LEU A 213 -20.58 12.50 14.79
C LEU A 213 -19.13 12.14 14.48
N ALA A 214 -18.36 13.06 13.90
CA ALA A 214 -16.94 12.86 13.60
C ALA A 214 -16.09 12.66 14.86
N ALA A 215 -16.32 13.47 15.91
CA ALA A 215 -15.64 13.31 17.19
C ALA A 215 -16.03 12.00 17.88
N ALA A 216 -17.31 11.63 17.86
CA ALA A 216 -17.81 10.38 18.42
C ALA A 216 -17.22 9.16 17.70
N ALA A 217 -17.17 9.17 16.37
CA ALA A 217 -16.56 8.10 15.58
C ALA A 217 -15.06 7.96 15.88
N GLY A 218 -14.34 9.08 15.96
CA GLY A 218 -12.93 9.09 16.36
C GLY A 218 -12.72 8.51 17.76
N GLY A 219 -13.50 8.96 18.75
CA GLY A 219 -13.47 8.43 20.11
C GLY A 219 -13.80 6.93 20.17
N LEU A 220 -14.83 6.48 19.46
CA LEU A 220 -15.21 5.08 19.39
C LEU A 220 -14.10 4.22 18.78
N SER A 221 -13.45 4.68 17.71
CA SER A 221 -12.32 3.92 17.11
C SER A 221 -11.14 3.76 18.08
N ALA A 222 -10.84 4.78 18.89
CA ALA A 222 -9.82 4.67 19.94
C ALA A 222 -10.23 3.68 21.04
N ILE A 223 -11.49 3.73 21.49
CA ILE A 223 -12.03 2.79 22.49
C ILE A 223 -11.99 1.35 21.98
N LEU A 224 -12.41 1.10 20.74
CA LEU A 224 -12.38 -0.22 20.13
C LEU A 224 -10.95 -0.75 20.02
N PHE A 225 -9.99 0.09 19.65
CA PHE A 225 -8.58 -0.28 19.63
C PHE A 225 -8.08 -0.72 21.02
N VAL A 226 -8.35 0.07 22.07
CA VAL A 226 -8.00 -0.32 23.45
C VAL A 226 -8.71 -1.60 23.87
N GLY A 227 -9.99 -1.76 23.52
CA GLY A 227 -10.76 -2.98 23.79
C GLY A 227 -10.11 -4.22 23.18
N VAL A 228 -9.70 -4.15 21.91
CA VAL A 228 -8.99 -5.26 21.24
C VAL A 228 -7.66 -5.56 21.93
N LEU A 229 -6.89 -4.53 22.32
CA LEU A 229 -5.64 -4.73 23.06
C LEU A 229 -5.87 -5.41 24.41
N LEU A 230 -6.89 -5.00 25.17
CA LEU A 230 -7.20 -5.56 26.49
C LEU A 230 -7.71 -7.01 26.41
N MET A 231 -8.41 -7.37 25.34
CA MET A 231 -8.94 -8.72 25.14
C MET A 231 -7.89 -9.71 24.64
N HIS A 232 -6.77 -9.24 24.08
CA HIS A 232 -5.82 -10.15 23.44
C HIS A 232 -4.88 -10.86 24.44
N PRO A 233 -4.88 -12.20 24.51
CA PRO A 233 -4.05 -12.95 25.45
C PRO A 233 -2.55 -12.72 25.24
N ALA A 234 -2.09 -12.58 23.98
CA ALA A 234 -0.65 -12.43 23.71
C ALA A 234 -0.07 -11.13 24.26
N ILE A 235 -0.86 -10.07 24.38
CA ILE A 235 -0.43 -8.82 25.03
C ILE A 235 -0.21 -9.03 26.52
N ARG A 236 -1.00 -9.93 27.14
CA ARG A 236 -0.85 -10.30 28.55
C ARG A 236 0.29 -11.30 28.77
N SER A 237 0.55 -12.19 27.81
CA SER A 237 1.47 -13.33 27.98
C SER A 237 2.85 -13.19 27.31
N SER A 238 3.06 -12.20 26.42
CA SER A 238 4.38 -11.94 25.79
C SER A 238 5.03 -10.65 26.29
N PRO A 239 5.58 -10.62 27.52
CA PRO A 239 6.30 -9.46 28.05
C PRO A 239 7.56 -9.13 27.24
N ALA A 240 8.11 -10.07 26.46
CA ALA A 240 9.28 -9.86 25.62
C ALA A 240 9.09 -8.83 24.49
N ILE A 241 7.83 -8.54 24.11
CA ILE A 241 7.50 -7.64 22.99
C ILE A 241 7.19 -6.21 23.48
N LEU A 242 6.79 -6.06 24.74
CA LEU A 242 6.36 -4.78 25.30
C LEU A 242 7.46 -4.15 26.14
N ILE A 243 7.95 -3.00 25.68
CA ILE A 243 8.90 -2.22 26.45
C ILE A 243 8.10 -1.38 27.45
N GLN A 244 7.92 -1.96 28.63
CA GLN A 244 6.98 -1.53 29.68
C GLN A 244 6.91 -0.02 30.00
N PRO A 245 7.99 0.81 29.97
CA PRO A 245 7.84 2.23 30.26
C PRO A 245 7.12 3.04 29.16
N TYR A 246 7.04 2.55 27.92
CA TYR A 246 6.51 3.35 26.80
C TYR A 246 5.11 2.94 26.34
N THR A 247 4.59 1.80 26.80
CA THR A 247 3.31 1.25 26.34
C THR A 247 2.17 2.26 26.46
N ALA A 248 2.05 2.99 27.58
CA ALA A 248 0.99 3.97 27.78
C ALA A 248 1.07 5.13 26.77
N ILE A 249 2.28 5.63 26.49
CA ILE A 249 2.51 6.68 25.50
C ILE A 249 2.21 6.15 24.09
N SER A 250 2.64 4.93 23.76
CA SER A 250 2.37 4.32 22.45
C SER A 250 0.86 4.12 22.22
N VAL A 251 0.14 3.63 23.23
CA VAL A 251 -1.34 3.51 23.19
C VAL A 251 -1.98 4.88 23.00
N PHE A 252 -1.55 5.90 23.76
CA PHE A 252 -2.06 7.26 23.61
C PHE A 252 -1.86 7.81 22.19
N ILE A 253 -0.67 7.62 21.60
CA ILE A 253 -0.37 8.04 20.23
C ILE A 253 -1.22 7.27 19.22
N ALA A 254 -1.36 5.96 19.36
CA ALA A 254 -2.20 5.14 18.47
C ALA A 254 -3.69 5.53 18.54
N CYS A 255 -4.21 5.76 19.76
CA CYS A 255 -5.56 6.29 19.96
C CYS A 255 -5.74 7.67 19.32
N THR A 256 -4.76 8.57 19.48
CA THR A 256 -4.77 9.90 18.88
C THR A 256 -4.76 9.82 17.35
N TRP A 257 -3.94 8.92 16.79
CA TRP A 257 -3.89 8.66 15.35
C TRP A 257 -5.24 8.23 14.79
N LEU A 258 -5.89 7.23 15.42
CA LEU A 258 -7.21 6.77 15.00
C LEU A 258 -8.26 7.86 15.18
N ALA A 259 -8.29 8.51 16.33
CA ALA A 259 -9.31 9.50 16.65
C ALA A 259 -9.25 10.69 15.68
N LEU A 260 -8.07 11.25 15.44
CA LEU A 260 -7.90 12.36 14.51
C LEU A 260 -8.11 11.92 13.06
N GLY A 261 -7.53 10.79 12.66
CA GLY A 261 -7.62 10.32 11.28
C GLY A 261 -9.05 9.97 10.87
N VAL A 262 -9.80 9.27 11.72
CA VAL A 262 -11.22 8.94 11.52
C VAL A 262 -12.08 10.20 11.58
N ARG A 263 -11.82 11.13 12.52
CA ARG A 263 -12.58 12.38 12.62
C ARG A 263 -12.55 13.15 11.30
N GLU A 264 -11.38 13.35 10.70
CA GLU A 264 -11.28 14.09 9.43
C GLU A 264 -12.01 13.38 8.27
N LEU A 265 -11.94 12.04 8.21
CA LEU A 265 -12.66 11.24 7.21
C LEU A 265 -14.19 11.33 7.38
N VAL A 266 -14.69 11.20 8.61
CA VAL A 266 -16.12 11.27 8.91
C VAL A 266 -16.65 12.69 8.73
N GLN A 267 -15.87 13.71 9.11
CA GLN A 267 -16.21 15.10 8.87
C GLN A 267 -16.32 15.41 7.37
N ALA A 268 -15.49 14.80 6.53
CA ALA A 268 -15.60 14.95 5.09
C ALA A 268 -16.73 14.09 4.46
N PHE A 269 -17.31 13.14 5.20
CA PHE A 269 -18.12 12.06 4.63
C PHE A 269 -19.46 12.53 4.01
N PRO A 270 -19.79 12.14 2.77
CA PRO A 270 -20.96 12.66 2.05
C PRO A 270 -22.26 11.90 2.36
N LEU A 271 -22.75 11.94 3.62
CA LEU A 271 -23.91 11.17 4.10
C LEU A 271 -25.17 11.34 3.22
N ARG A 272 -25.56 12.57 2.91
CA ARG A 272 -26.79 12.85 2.12
C ARG A 272 -26.79 12.16 0.76
N GLY A 273 -25.63 12.09 0.13
CA GLY A 273 -25.53 11.47 -1.18
C GLY A 273 -25.48 9.93 -1.13
N VAL A 274 -25.22 9.30 0.02
CA VAL A 274 -25.43 7.84 0.14
C VAL A 274 -26.92 7.53 -0.03
N VAL A 275 -27.78 8.32 0.63
CA VAL A 275 -29.24 8.14 0.60
C VAL A 275 -29.81 8.40 -0.80
N HIS A 276 -29.39 9.48 -1.46
CA HIS A 276 -29.91 9.86 -2.79
C HIS A 276 -29.69 8.76 -3.86
N ASP A 277 -28.60 8.01 -3.76
CA ASP A 277 -28.21 7.02 -4.75
C ASP A 277 -28.39 5.58 -4.23
N PHE A 278 -29.35 5.38 -3.32
CA PHE A 278 -29.58 4.11 -2.66
C PHE A 278 -29.77 2.96 -3.65
N HIS A 279 -30.57 3.15 -4.71
CA HIS A 279 -30.84 2.12 -5.72
C HIS A 279 -29.57 1.65 -6.46
N ARG A 280 -28.72 2.59 -6.89
CA ARG A 280 -27.46 2.24 -7.57
C ARG A 280 -26.49 1.53 -6.62
N THR A 281 -26.45 1.98 -5.38
CA THR A 281 -25.69 1.33 -4.30
C THR A 281 -26.19 -0.11 -4.10
N LEU A 282 -27.50 -0.33 -4.10
CA LEU A 282 -28.11 -1.66 -3.96
C LEU A 282 -27.72 -2.61 -5.10
N ILE A 283 -27.75 -2.15 -6.37
CA ILE A 283 -27.31 -2.95 -7.53
C ILE A 283 -25.83 -3.34 -7.37
N ASN A 284 -24.97 -2.36 -7.05
CA ASN A 284 -23.56 -2.61 -6.84
C ASN A 284 -23.31 -3.57 -5.66
N CYS A 285 -24.11 -3.48 -4.60
CA CYS A 285 -24.08 -4.43 -3.49
C CYS A 285 -24.35 -5.85 -3.98
N GLY A 286 -25.35 -6.09 -4.83
CA GLY A 286 -25.63 -7.42 -5.39
C GLY A 286 -24.43 -8.01 -6.14
N ALA A 287 -23.85 -7.26 -7.07
CA ALA A 287 -22.66 -7.69 -7.82
C ALA A 287 -21.43 -7.89 -6.91
N THR A 288 -21.28 -7.03 -5.89
CA THR A 288 -20.19 -7.13 -4.92
C THR A 288 -20.35 -8.36 -4.03
N VAL A 289 -21.57 -8.65 -3.55
CA VAL A 289 -21.89 -9.84 -2.77
C VAL A 289 -21.59 -11.09 -3.57
N PHE A 290 -21.97 -11.13 -4.86
CA PHE A 290 -21.60 -12.24 -5.75
C PHE A 290 -20.07 -12.41 -5.84
N THR A 291 -19.34 -11.30 -6.01
CA THR A 291 -17.86 -11.33 -6.07
C THR A 291 -17.28 -11.85 -4.76
N VAL A 292 -17.72 -11.34 -3.62
CA VAL A 292 -17.26 -11.78 -2.30
C VAL A 292 -17.60 -13.25 -2.06
N ALA A 293 -18.81 -13.68 -2.42
CA ALA A 293 -19.22 -15.08 -2.30
C ALA A 293 -18.35 -16.00 -3.15
N LEU A 294 -18.03 -15.61 -4.38
CA LEU A 294 -17.09 -16.35 -5.24
C LEU A 294 -15.69 -16.43 -4.60
N ILE A 295 -15.19 -15.32 -4.05
CA ILE A 295 -13.89 -15.29 -3.36
C ILE A 295 -13.91 -16.23 -2.15
N VAL A 296 -14.93 -16.14 -1.30
CA VAL A 296 -15.09 -17.01 -0.12
C VAL A 296 -15.18 -18.48 -0.55
N LEU A 297 -15.91 -18.79 -1.61
CA LEU A 297 -16.00 -20.14 -2.16
C LEU A 297 -14.66 -20.67 -2.66
N ILE A 298 -13.87 -19.82 -3.34
CA ILE A 298 -12.50 -20.17 -3.77
C ILE A 298 -11.62 -20.44 -2.54
N LEU A 299 -11.67 -19.55 -1.54
CA LEU A 299 -10.83 -19.67 -0.34
C LEU A 299 -11.21 -20.88 0.53
N ASN A 300 -12.49 -21.23 0.61
CA ASN A 300 -12.98 -22.37 1.38
C ASN A 300 -12.72 -23.72 0.69
N LYS A 301 -12.34 -23.74 -0.59
CA LYS A 301 -11.92 -24.97 -1.27
C LYS A 301 -10.46 -25.34 -1.01
N ALA A 302 -9.67 -24.45 -0.41
CA ALA A 302 -8.31 -24.78 -0.02
C ALA A 302 -8.36 -25.86 1.09
N PRO A 303 -7.63 -26.98 0.96
CA PRO A 303 -7.56 -27.95 2.04
C PRO A 303 -6.97 -27.28 3.30
N SER A 304 -7.59 -27.53 4.45
CA SER A 304 -7.03 -27.12 5.74
C SER A 304 -5.76 -27.95 5.98
N ALA A 305 -4.59 -27.41 5.63
CA ALA A 305 -3.32 -28.06 5.90
C ALA A 305 -3.18 -28.27 7.43
N PRO A 306 -3.11 -29.52 7.94
CA PRO A 306 -3.27 -29.82 9.37
C PRO A 306 -2.15 -29.26 10.27
N ASN A 307 -1.06 -28.75 9.70
CA ASN A 307 0.13 -28.31 10.43
C ASN A 307 0.54 -26.85 10.15
N GLU A 308 -0.19 -26.12 9.31
CA GLU A 308 0.06 -24.68 9.20
C GLU A 308 -0.80 -23.94 10.21
N TYR A 309 -0.16 -23.08 11.00
CA TYR A 309 -0.84 -21.99 11.71
C TYR A 309 -1.49 -21.09 10.67
N SER A 310 -2.66 -21.49 10.16
CA SER A 310 -3.53 -20.66 9.35
C SER A 310 -4.14 -19.63 10.29
N MET A 311 -3.33 -18.65 10.71
CA MET A 311 -3.85 -17.54 11.49
C MET A 311 -4.87 -16.83 10.61
N SER A 312 -6.13 -16.97 10.99
CA SER A 312 -7.24 -16.23 10.41
C SER A 312 -6.94 -14.73 10.51
N PHE A 313 -7.58 -13.91 9.68
CA PHE A 313 -7.41 -12.46 9.80
C PHE A 313 -7.75 -11.95 11.22
N ALA A 314 -8.71 -12.60 11.89
CA ALA A 314 -9.08 -12.30 13.27
C ALA A 314 -7.97 -12.62 14.29
N GLU A 315 -7.13 -13.62 14.02
CA GLU A 315 -5.97 -13.97 14.86
C GLU A 315 -4.75 -13.10 14.53
N GLN A 316 -4.59 -12.70 13.26
CA GLN A 316 -3.51 -11.79 12.86
C GLN A 316 -3.74 -10.36 13.34
N LEU A 317 -5.00 -9.90 13.37
CA LEU A 317 -5.32 -8.50 13.68
C LEU A 317 -4.78 -8.06 15.05
N PRO A 318 -4.96 -8.80 16.16
CA PRO A 318 -4.38 -8.40 17.43
C PRO A 318 -2.85 -8.42 17.45
N ASP A 319 -2.19 -9.35 16.75
CA ASP A 319 -0.73 -9.33 16.61
C ASP A 319 -0.27 -8.05 15.90
N LEU A 320 -0.92 -7.71 14.77
CA LEU A 320 -0.68 -6.47 14.03
C LEU A 320 -0.88 -5.22 14.90
N LEU A 321 -1.94 -5.19 15.70
CA LEU A 321 -2.23 -4.06 16.60
C LEU A 321 -1.26 -4.00 17.79
N SER A 322 -0.79 -5.13 18.30
CA SER A 322 0.21 -5.17 19.38
C SER A 322 1.56 -4.59 18.92
N ARG A 323 1.92 -4.77 17.65
CA ARG A 323 3.12 -4.17 17.05
C ARG A 323 3.06 -2.65 16.97
N ALA A 324 1.85 -2.07 16.97
CA ALA A 324 1.66 -0.62 16.98
C ALA A 324 2.10 0.04 18.29
N ILE A 325 2.14 -0.73 19.39
CA ILE A 325 2.41 -0.21 20.75
C ILE A 325 3.80 -0.54 21.29
N GLN A 326 4.63 -1.23 20.51
CA GLN A 326 5.99 -1.59 20.91
C GLN A 326 6.87 -0.37 21.21
N GLN A 327 6.76 0.68 20.38
CA GLN A 327 7.46 1.96 20.57
C GLN A 327 6.53 3.12 20.19
N PRO A 328 6.66 4.30 20.81
CA PRO A 328 5.78 5.44 20.58
C PRO A 328 5.66 5.85 19.10
N GLY A 329 4.49 5.69 18.49
CA GLY A 329 4.26 6.11 17.10
C GLY A 329 5.08 5.36 16.05
N ILE A 330 5.63 4.17 16.38
CA ILE A 330 6.49 3.39 15.48
C ILE A 330 5.87 3.14 14.11
N PHE A 331 4.56 2.90 14.08
CA PHE A 331 3.82 2.66 12.85
C PHE A 331 3.87 3.87 11.89
N ALA A 332 3.72 5.10 12.41
CA ALA A 332 3.78 6.31 11.60
C ALA A 332 5.21 6.59 11.11
N LEU A 333 6.22 6.30 11.93
CA LEU A 333 7.63 6.39 11.52
C LEU A 333 7.94 5.41 10.39
N CYS A 334 7.47 4.17 10.51
CA CYS A 334 7.65 3.16 9.48
C CYS A 334 7.04 3.58 8.14
N LEU A 335 5.89 4.27 8.12
CA LEU A 335 5.34 4.82 6.88
C LEU A 335 6.31 5.78 6.19
N VAL A 336 6.95 6.68 6.95
CA VAL A 336 7.91 7.66 6.40
C VAL A 336 9.20 6.98 5.95
N ILE A 337 9.75 6.07 6.74
CA ILE A 337 10.98 5.35 6.39
C ILE A 337 10.78 4.44 5.18
N TYR A 338 9.62 3.76 5.11
CA TYR A 338 9.35 2.76 4.09
C TYR A 338 8.85 3.38 2.77
N PHE A 339 7.92 4.34 2.84
CA PHE A 339 7.32 4.99 1.66
C PHE A 339 7.91 6.36 1.32
N GLY A 340 8.79 6.91 2.16
CA GLY A 340 9.50 8.15 1.92
C GLY A 340 8.70 9.42 2.25
N PRO A 341 9.12 10.58 1.71
CA PRO A 341 8.58 11.90 2.09
C PRO A 341 7.08 12.08 1.77
N ILE A 342 6.50 11.30 0.86
CA ILE A 342 5.08 11.39 0.53
C ILE A 342 4.18 11.02 1.71
N ALA A 343 4.61 10.08 2.56
CA ALA A 343 3.85 9.70 3.75
C ALA A 343 3.72 10.89 4.71
N SER A 344 4.81 11.62 4.95
CA SER A 344 4.80 12.84 5.77
C SER A 344 3.85 13.90 5.21
N LEU A 345 3.85 14.10 3.89
CA LEU A 345 2.97 15.07 3.23
C LEU A 345 1.51 14.63 3.30
N ALA A 346 1.23 13.34 3.19
CA ALA A 346 -0.12 12.78 3.35
C ALA A 346 -0.65 13.03 4.76
N LEU A 347 0.18 12.80 5.79
CA LEU A 347 -0.17 13.06 7.19
C LEU A 347 -0.40 14.55 7.45
N TRP A 348 0.50 15.40 6.96
CA TRP A 348 0.36 16.85 7.10
C TRP A 348 -0.88 17.41 6.39
N ARG A 349 -1.24 16.83 5.23
CA ARG A 349 -2.41 17.22 4.44
C ARG A 349 -3.63 16.31 4.64
N TRP A 350 -3.66 15.53 5.71
CA TRP A 350 -4.67 14.48 5.90
C TRP A 350 -6.11 14.99 5.77
N ARG A 351 -6.40 16.16 6.35
CA ARG A 351 -7.71 16.81 6.20
C ARG A 351 -8.07 17.08 4.74
N SER A 352 -7.19 17.75 4.00
CA SER A 352 -7.43 18.05 2.58
C SER A 352 -7.47 16.80 1.71
N VAL A 353 -6.68 15.77 2.05
CA VAL A 353 -6.75 14.43 1.42
C VAL A 353 -8.10 13.78 1.68
N SER A 354 -8.63 13.89 2.90
CA SER A 354 -9.93 13.35 3.29
C SER A 354 -11.09 14.08 2.60
N GLU A 355 -11.03 15.41 2.54
CA GLU A 355 -11.98 16.26 1.80
C GLU A 355 -11.98 15.90 0.30
N PHE A 356 -10.79 15.74 -0.30
CA PHE A 356 -10.68 15.34 -1.70
C PHE A 356 -11.19 13.91 -1.94
N ALA A 357 -10.84 12.96 -1.07
CA ALA A 357 -11.35 11.59 -1.13
C ALA A 357 -12.88 11.55 -1.08
N ALA A 358 -13.49 12.30 -0.17
CA ALA A 358 -14.95 12.36 -0.04
C ALA A 358 -15.64 13.02 -1.24
N SER A 359 -14.98 13.98 -1.91
CA SER A 359 -15.51 14.59 -3.14
C SER A 359 -15.67 13.58 -4.29
N MET A 360 -14.96 12.44 -4.22
CA MET A 360 -15.06 11.35 -5.20
C MET A 360 -16.10 10.26 -4.84
N GLY A 361 -16.83 10.47 -3.73
CA GLY A 361 -17.88 9.57 -3.25
C GLY A 361 -17.50 8.82 -1.96
N PRO A 362 -18.47 8.12 -1.34
CA PRO A 362 -18.32 7.51 -0.02
C PRO A 362 -17.38 6.28 0.01
N GLY A 363 -17.14 5.63 -1.12
CA GLY A 363 -16.25 4.47 -1.19
C GLY A 363 -14.80 4.78 -0.82
N MET A 364 -14.27 5.92 -1.25
CA MET A 364 -12.87 6.29 -1.00
C MET A 364 -12.60 6.63 0.48
N PRO A 365 -13.43 7.42 1.19
CA PRO A 365 -13.26 7.61 2.63
C PRO A 365 -13.33 6.31 3.45
N ILE A 366 -14.22 5.37 3.09
CA ILE A 366 -14.28 4.06 3.78
C ILE A 366 -12.99 3.26 3.53
N PHE A 367 -12.54 3.21 2.27
CA PHE A 367 -11.26 2.62 1.90
C PHE A 367 -10.10 3.20 2.73
N LEU A 368 -10.03 4.54 2.85
CA LEU A 368 -9.00 5.20 3.65
C LEU A 368 -9.15 4.96 5.15
N GLY A 369 -10.38 4.86 5.67
CA GLY A 369 -10.63 4.53 7.07
C GLY A 369 -10.14 3.13 7.43
N MET A 370 -10.41 2.14 6.57
CA MET A 370 -9.87 0.79 6.71
C MET A 370 -8.34 0.78 6.60
N SER A 371 -7.80 1.58 5.69
CA SER A 371 -6.36 1.75 5.52
C SER A 371 -5.68 2.37 6.75
N LEU A 372 -6.34 3.32 7.42
CA LEU A 372 -5.83 3.99 8.62
C LEU A 372 -5.67 3.04 9.80
N VAL A 373 -6.61 2.10 9.97
CA VAL A 373 -6.52 1.04 10.99
C VAL A 373 -5.35 0.12 10.67
N MET A 374 -5.23 -0.30 9.41
CA MET A 374 -4.15 -1.18 8.97
C MET A 374 -2.79 -0.50 8.97
N ALA A 375 -2.76 0.83 8.91
CA ALA A 375 -1.54 1.63 9.05
C ALA A 375 -0.99 1.66 10.48
N LEU A 376 -1.71 1.12 11.48
CA LEU A 376 -1.15 0.85 12.81
C LEU A 376 -0.14 -0.30 12.80
N ASN A 377 -0.15 -1.14 11.77
CA ASN A 377 0.89 -2.14 11.60
C ASN A 377 2.22 -1.46 11.27
N SER A 378 3.23 -1.69 12.10
CA SER A 378 4.59 -1.16 11.91
C SER A 378 5.38 -1.88 10.80
N GLU A 379 4.86 -2.98 10.24
CA GLU A 379 5.33 -3.52 8.96
C GLU A 379 4.59 -2.86 7.79
N SER A 380 5.05 -1.67 7.39
CA SER A 380 4.39 -0.85 6.37
C SER A 380 4.27 -1.54 5.00
N ARG A 381 5.03 -2.60 4.73
CA ARG A 381 4.88 -3.43 3.51
C ARG A 381 3.46 -3.98 3.34
N HIS A 382 2.71 -4.21 4.42
CA HIS A 382 1.31 -4.65 4.36
C HIS A 382 0.36 -3.63 3.71
N LEU A 383 0.81 -2.38 3.51
CA LEU A 383 0.05 -1.30 2.88
C LEU A 383 0.43 -1.07 1.41
N VAL A 384 1.28 -1.89 0.79
CA VAL A 384 1.76 -1.67 -0.58
C VAL A 384 0.63 -1.61 -1.61
N PHE A 385 -0.46 -2.37 -1.43
CA PHE A 385 -1.68 -2.26 -2.24
C PHE A 385 -2.39 -0.91 -2.10
N ILE A 386 -2.42 -0.36 -0.87
CA ILE A 386 -3.08 0.91 -0.55
C ILE A 386 -2.26 2.10 -1.01
N PHE A 387 -0.94 1.97 -0.97
CA PHE A 387 0.00 3.07 -1.17
C PHE A 387 -0.28 3.92 -2.42
N PRO A 388 -0.57 3.34 -3.61
CA PRO A 388 -0.96 4.11 -4.79
C PRO A 388 -2.12 5.09 -4.60
N PHE A 389 -3.13 4.72 -3.81
CA PHE A 389 -4.27 5.57 -3.50
C PHE A 389 -3.84 6.78 -2.68
N VAL A 390 -3.07 6.56 -1.62
CA VAL A 390 -2.58 7.64 -0.76
C VAL A 390 -1.71 8.61 -1.56
N VAL A 391 -0.81 8.11 -2.42
CA VAL A 391 0.02 8.98 -3.28
C VAL A 391 -0.85 9.79 -4.23
N ALA A 392 -1.78 9.16 -4.96
CA ALA A 392 -2.62 9.86 -5.93
C ALA A 392 -3.42 11.01 -5.30
N LEU A 393 -4.05 10.76 -4.16
CA LEU A 393 -4.83 11.76 -3.43
C LEU A 393 -3.94 12.89 -2.92
N THR A 394 -2.80 12.53 -2.31
CA THR A 394 -1.87 13.51 -1.73
C THR A 394 -1.29 14.41 -2.81
N ILE A 395 -0.81 13.84 -3.91
CA ILE A 395 -0.27 14.61 -5.04
C ILE A 395 -1.34 15.51 -5.63
N LYS A 396 -2.59 15.04 -5.78
CA LYS A 396 -3.66 15.87 -6.32
C LYS A 396 -3.96 17.08 -5.42
N VAL A 397 -3.94 16.88 -4.10
CA VAL A 397 -4.09 17.97 -3.12
C VAL A 397 -2.93 18.96 -3.18
N LEU A 398 -1.69 18.47 -3.36
CA LEU A 398 -0.51 19.32 -3.46
C LEU A 398 -0.49 20.13 -4.77
N ASP A 399 -0.99 19.55 -5.86
CA ASP A 399 -1.09 20.16 -7.19
C ASP A 399 -2.10 21.32 -7.27
N ALA A 400 -2.87 21.56 -6.20
CA ALA A 400 -3.66 22.80 -6.06
C ALA A 400 -2.76 24.05 -5.97
N ARG A 401 -1.44 23.88 -5.84
CA ARG A 401 -0.43 24.94 -5.89
C ARG A 401 0.60 24.61 -6.97
N PRO A 402 1.21 25.62 -7.61
CA PRO A 402 2.28 25.38 -8.57
C PRO A 402 3.43 24.59 -7.94
N ILE A 403 3.74 23.43 -8.51
CA ILE A 403 4.89 22.60 -8.12
C ILE A 403 6.04 22.95 -9.07
N THR A 404 7.11 23.52 -8.52
CA THR A 404 8.29 23.92 -9.30
C THR A 404 9.21 22.73 -9.54
N PRO A 405 10.04 22.75 -10.60
CA PRO A 405 11.05 21.71 -10.82
C PRO A 405 12.03 21.54 -9.66
N ALA A 406 12.38 22.64 -8.96
CA ALA A 406 13.23 22.59 -7.77
C ALA A 406 12.59 21.78 -6.63
N THR A 407 11.28 21.92 -6.43
CA THR A 407 10.52 21.10 -5.48
C THR A 407 10.57 19.63 -5.87
N VAL A 408 10.44 19.31 -7.16
CA VAL A 408 10.53 17.92 -7.65
C VAL A 408 11.93 17.35 -7.42
N LEU A 409 12.99 18.10 -7.72
CA LEU A 409 14.38 17.68 -7.54
C LEU A 409 14.72 17.46 -6.05
N LEU A 410 14.33 18.39 -5.17
CA LEU A 410 14.54 18.23 -3.73
C LEU A 410 13.76 17.03 -3.18
N PHE A 411 12.53 16.82 -3.68
CA PHE A 411 11.74 15.65 -3.29
C PHE A 411 12.42 14.36 -3.73
N LEU A 412 12.95 14.30 -4.96
CA LEU A 412 13.73 13.17 -5.46
C LEU A 412 14.95 12.89 -4.59
N ALA A 413 15.70 13.92 -4.19
CA ALA A 413 16.87 13.76 -3.33
C ALA A 413 16.50 13.14 -1.96
N LEU A 414 15.44 13.63 -1.32
CA LEU A 414 14.93 13.07 -0.07
C LEU A 414 14.45 11.62 -0.24
N SER A 415 13.72 11.35 -1.32
CA SER A 415 13.25 10.03 -1.70
C SER A 415 14.39 9.03 -1.87
N LEU A 416 15.43 9.39 -2.63
CA LEU A 416 16.61 8.56 -2.84
C LEU A 416 17.40 8.34 -1.55
N ALA A 417 17.55 9.38 -0.72
CA ALA A 417 18.20 9.26 0.59
C ALA A 417 17.47 8.25 1.49
N LEU A 418 16.15 8.37 1.64
CA LEU A 418 15.33 7.47 2.45
C LEU A 418 15.17 6.07 1.84
N SER A 419 15.25 5.94 0.51
CA SER A 419 15.14 4.64 -0.16
C SER A 419 16.24 3.66 0.24
N ARG A 420 17.36 4.16 0.78
CA ARG A 420 18.55 3.36 1.15
C ARG A 420 19.04 2.47 0.01
N VAL A 421 18.76 2.86 -1.23
CA VAL A 421 19.20 2.15 -2.42
C VAL A 421 20.73 2.06 -2.48
N TRP A 422 21.41 3.07 -1.92
CA TRP A 422 22.86 3.21 -1.80
C TRP A 422 23.47 2.43 -0.61
N LEU A 423 22.66 1.96 0.34
CA LEU A 423 23.14 1.27 1.53
C LEU A 423 23.20 -0.24 1.27
N PRO A 424 24.37 -0.91 1.42
CA PRO A 424 24.43 -2.36 1.43
C PRO A 424 23.76 -2.91 2.69
N ILE A 425 22.77 -3.78 2.50
CA ILE A 425 22.03 -4.43 3.59
C ILE A 425 22.70 -5.75 4.00
N GLY A 426 23.55 -6.30 3.13
CA GLY A 426 24.47 -7.39 3.44
C GLY A 426 23.86 -8.79 3.34
N ASN A 427 24.70 -9.80 3.57
CA ASN A 427 24.34 -11.23 3.49
C ASN A 427 25.22 -12.05 4.45
N PRO A 428 24.67 -12.82 5.41
CA PRO A 428 23.24 -13.05 5.69
C PRO A 428 22.50 -11.77 6.12
N PRO A 429 21.14 -11.77 6.11
CA PRO A 429 20.35 -10.62 6.54
C PRO A 429 20.71 -10.23 7.99
N GLY A 430 21.50 -9.17 8.12
CA GLY A 430 21.91 -8.64 9.41
C GLY A 430 20.95 -7.59 9.95
N THR A 431 21.42 -6.87 10.96
CA THR A 431 20.74 -5.70 11.56
C THR A 431 20.32 -4.64 10.53
N ALA A 432 21.04 -4.55 9.40
CA ALA A 432 20.75 -3.60 8.33
C ALA A 432 19.46 -3.87 7.55
N TYR A 433 19.01 -5.12 7.47
CA TYR A 433 17.72 -5.44 6.83
C TYR A 433 16.57 -5.07 7.76
N TRP A 434 16.69 -5.52 9.01
CA TRP A 434 15.67 -5.36 10.04
C TRP A 434 15.47 -3.91 10.49
N MET A 435 16.47 -3.03 10.34
CA MET A 435 16.32 -1.59 10.63
C MET A 435 15.34 -0.83 9.72
N ASN A 436 14.70 -1.50 8.76
CA ASN A 436 13.66 -0.94 7.88
C ASN A 436 12.24 -1.40 8.27
N PHE A 437 12.10 -2.30 9.24
CA PHE A 437 10.83 -2.87 9.66
C PHE A 437 10.63 -2.64 11.15
N GLY A 438 9.62 -1.84 11.50
CA GLY A 438 9.40 -1.37 12.87
C GLY A 438 9.49 -2.42 13.95
N PRO A 439 8.83 -3.60 13.83
CA PRO A 439 8.80 -4.57 14.92
C PRO A 439 10.18 -5.08 15.37
N TRP A 440 11.19 -4.88 14.54
CA TRP A 440 12.53 -5.42 14.71
C TRP A 440 13.55 -4.33 15.08
N TRP A 441 13.09 -3.10 15.37
CA TRP A 441 13.97 -1.99 15.74
C TRP A 441 14.39 -2.06 17.20
N THR A 442 15.70 -2.05 17.41
CA THR A 442 16.27 -1.68 18.72
C THR A 442 16.05 -0.18 18.99
N PHE A 443 16.13 0.26 20.25
CA PHE A 443 15.99 1.68 20.58
C PHE A 443 16.93 2.61 19.80
N PRO A 444 18.24 2.31 19.66
CA PRO A 444 19.13 3.16 18.86
C PRO A 444 18.64 3.32 17.42
N VAL A 445 18.18 2.23 16.80
CA VAL A 445 17.63 2.23 15.43
C VAL A 445 16.33 3.05 15.37
N TYR A 446 15.44 2.88 16.35
CA TYR A 446 14.22 3.67 16.46
C TYR A 446 14.51 5.18 16.54
N PHE A 447 15.41 5.62 17.42
CA PHE A 447 15.74 7.04 17.55
C PHE A 447 16.41 7.60 16.29
N MET A 448 17.29 6.83 15.66
CA MET A 448 17.87 7.20 14.36
C MET A 448 16.77 7.41 13.31
N ASN A 449 15.85 6.46 13.17
CA ASN A 449 14.74 6.56 12.23
C ASN A 449 13.77 7.69 12.58
N LEU A 450 13.53 7.96 13.87
CA LEU A 450 12.74 9.09 14.33
C LEU A 450 13.33 10.43 13.88
N ILE A 451 14.64 10.63 14.06
CA ILE A 451 15.34 11.85 13.62
C ILE A 451 15.24 12.00 12.10
N LEU A 452 15.49 10.93 11.35
CA LEU A 452 15.38 10.94 9.88
C LEU A 452 13.96 11.27 9.41
N ALA A 453 12.95 10.66 10.03
CA ALA A 453 11.55 10.88 9.70
C ALA A 453 11.10 12.32 10.02
N ILE A 454 11.49 12.87 11.18
CA ILE A 454 11.19 14.27 11.55
C ILE A 454 11.88 15.23 10.58
N GLY A 455 13.19 15.07 10.35
CA GLY A 455 13.95 15.92 9.43
C GLY A 455 13.35 15.94 8.03
N THR A 456 13.03 14.76 7.49
CA THR A 456 12.36 14.64 6.18
C THR A 456 10.99 15.32 6.19
N SER A 457 10.20 15.12 7.25
CA SER A 457 8.85 15.71 7.37
C SER A 457 8.89 17.23 7.41
N VAL A 458 9.87 17.81 8.12
CA VAL A 458 10.08 19.26 8.18
C VAL A 458 10.45 19.80 6.81
N ILE A 459 11.47 19.23 6.15
CA ILE A 459 11.91 19.68 4.83
C ILE A 459 10.76 19.58 3.81
N ALA A 460 10.10 18.41 3.75
CA ALA A 460 8.97 18.19 2.84
C ALA A 460 7.84 19.21 3.09
N THR A 461 7.52 19.51 4.35
CA THR A 461 6.47 20.50 4.67
C THR A 461 6.88 21.93 4.26
N LEU A 462 8.13 22.32 4.50
CA LEU A 462 8.65 23.64 4.14
C LEU A 462 8.62 23.87 2.62
N MET A 463 8.91 22.83 1.82
CA MET A 463 8.84 22.88 0.35
C MET A 463 7.47 23.34 -0.16
N PHE A 464 6.38 22.93 0.49
CA PHE A 464 5.01 23.26 0.08
C PHE A 464 4.37 24.42 0.86
N ARG A 465 5.04 24.93 1.89
CA ARG A 465 4.63 26.13 2.64
C ARG A 465 5.28 27.40 2.12
N SER A 466 6.55 27.36 1.75
CA SER A 466 7.31 28.58 1.52
C SER A 466 6.82 29.34 0.27
N LYS A 467 6.61 30.66 0.42
CA LYS A 467 6.55 31.58 -0.72
C LYS A 467 7.94 31.78 -1.34
N LEU A 468 9.01 31.42 -0.61
CA LEU A 468 10.41 31.66 -0.96
C LEU A 468 10.85 30.93 -2.24
N LEU A 469 10.35 29.72 -2.51
CA LEU A 469 10.66 28.97 -3.75
C LEU A 469 9.84 29.45 -4.98
N ARG A 470 9.12 30.56 -4.88
CA ARG A 470 8.26 31.12 -5.96
C ARG A 470 8.88 32.32 -6.68
N ARG A 471 10.11 32.69 -6.31
CA ARG A 471 10.94 33.64 -7.06
C ARG A 471 11.98 32.84 -7.81
#